data_AF-A0A7W5ZK28-F1
#
_entry.id   AF-A0A7W5ZK28-F1
#
_cell.length_a   1.000
_cell.length_b   1.000
_cell.length_c   1.000
_cell.angle_alpha   90.00
_cell.angle_beta   90.00
_cell.angle_gamma   90.00
#
_symmetry.space_group_name_H-M   'P 1'
#
loop_
_entity.id
_entity.type
_entity.pdbx_description
1 polymer ?
#
loop_
_entity_poly.entity_id
_entity_poly.type
_entity_poly.pdbx_seq_one_letter_code
_entity_poly.pdbx_strand_id
1 'polypeptide(L)' 'MNLTSHFTVEGFTVQQLFDLVRTSALPYDQLIQEFDAWVHVSFGPRNRRQALIFTKNAQNKTVSRAA' A
#
# COMPACT_ATOMS: atom_id res chain seq x y z
N MET A 1 -14.42 1.15 13.25
CA MET A 1 -13.03 1.30 13.73
C MET A 1 -12.13 1.04 12.54
N ASN A 2 -11.28 1.99 12.15
CA ASN A 2 -10.34 1.80 11.05
C ASN A 2 -8.99 1.44 11.69
N LEU A 3 -8.47 0.25 11.36
CA LEU A 3 -7.14 -0.17 11.77
C LEU A 3 -6.20 0.06 10.59
N THR A 4 -5.10 0.76 10.86
CA THR A 4 -4.03 1.04 9.89
C THR A 4 -2.72 0.52 10.46
N SER A 5 -1.89 -0.10 9.62
CA SER A 5 -0.59 -0.62 10.03
C SER A 5 0.41 -0.48 8.89
N HIS A 6 1.66 -0.15 9.24
CA HIS A 6 2.79 -0.02 8.32
C HIS A 6 3.79 -1.12 8.65
N PHE A 7 4.29 -1.84 7.66
CA PHE A 7 5.21 -2.94 7.89
C PHE A 7 6.18 -3.17 6.72
N THR A 8 7.33 -3.75 7.06
CA THR A 8 8.33 -4.30 6.14
C THR A 8 8.61 -5.74 6.56
N VAL A 9 9.01 -6.59 5.61
CA VAL A 9 9.33 -8.00 5.86
C VAL A 9 10.74 -8.25 5.34
N GLU A 10 11.63 -8.69 6.22
CA GLU A 10 13.01 -9.03 5.86
C GLU A 10 13.00 -10.13 4.79
N GLY A 11 13.74 -9.92 3.68
CA GLY A 11 13.75 -10.82 2.52
C GLY A 11 12.75 -10.47 1.40
N PHE A 12 11.87 -9.48 1.59
CA PHE A 12 11.00 -8.95 0.55
C PHE A 12 11.30 -7.47 0.27
N THR A 13 11.26 -7.07 -1.00
CA THR A 13 11.18 -5.64 -1.33
C THR A 13 9.79 -5.10 -0.99
N VAL A 14 9.69 -3.78 -0.77
CA VAL A 14 8.39 -3.13 -0.49
C VAL A 14 7.42 -3.37 -1.65
N GLN A 15 7.90 -3.32 -2.90
CA GLN A 15 7.12 -3.67 -4.08
C GLN A 15 6.60 -5.12 -4.05
N GLN A 16 7.46 -6.09 -3.72
CA GLN A 16 7.05 -7.50 -3.65
C GLN A 16 6.01 -7.72 -2.55
N LEU A 17 6.18 -7.07 -1.40
CA LEU A 17 5.24 -7.15 -0.29
C LEU A 17 3.88 -6.54 -0.67
N PHE A 18 3.90 -5.39 -1.34
CA PHE A 18 2.70 -4.74 -1.86
C PHE A 18 1.96 -5.66 -2.85
N ASP A 19 2.67 -6.22 -3.83
CA ASP A 19 2.07 -7.12 -4.82
C ASP A 19 1.55 -8.43 -4.20
N LEU A 20 2.23 -8.95 -3.18
CA LEU A 20 1.78 -10.12 -2.43
C LEU A 20 0.44 -9.86 -1.73
N VAL A 21 0.30 -8.73 -1.03
CA VAL A 21 -0.98 -8.39 -0.38
C VAL A 21 -2.06 -8.09 -1.42
N ARG A 22 -1.73 -7.35 -2.49
CA ARG A 22 -2.66 -7.00 -3.58
C ARG A 22 -3.27 -8.22 -4.25
N THR A 23 -2.45 -9.24 -4.52
CA THR A 23 -2.86 -10.49 -5.20
C THR A 23 -3.41 -11.54 -4.24
N SER A 24 -3.24 -11.36 -2.93
CA SER A 24 -3.78 -12.28 -1.93
C SER A 24 -5.30 -12.21 -1.80
N ALA A 25 -5.85 -13.22 -1.13
CA ALA A 25 -7.25 -13.25 -0.69
C ALA A 25 -7.51 -12.37 0.55
N LEU A 26 -6.49 -11.70 1.11
CA LEU A 26 -6.67 -10.86 2.29
C LEU A 26 -7.63 -9.70 1.96
N PRO A 27 -8.65 -9.46 2.80
CA PRO A 27 -9.52 -8.31 2.63
C PRO A 27 -8.72 -7.03 2.93
N TYR A 28 -8.89 -5.99 2.14
CA TYR A 28 -8.33 -4.67 2.45
C TYR A 28 -9.19 -3.59 1.82
N ASP A 29 -9.36 -2.49 2.54
CA ASP A 29 -10.06 -1.34 2.01
C ASP A 29 -9.11 -0.48 1.16
N GLN A 30 -7.94 -0.16 1.68
CA GLN A 30 -6.86 0.49 0.94
C GLN A 30 -5.52 -0.19 1.19
N LEU A 31 -4.74 -0.33 0.14
CA LEU A 31 -3.37 -0.83 0.13
C LEU A 31 -2.52 0.23 -0.57
N ILE A 32 -1.55 0.81 0.13
CA ILE A 32 -0.73 1.91 -0.38
C ILE A 32 0.76 1.56 -0.24
N GLN A 33 1.52 1.63 -1.33
CA GLN A 33 2.97 1.63 -1.29
C GLN A 33 3.45 3.06 -1.18
N GLU A 34 4.12 3.43 -0.09
CA GLU A 34 4.58 4.80 0.11
C GLU A 34 6.08 4.92 -0.07
N PHE A 35 6.48 5.68 -1.09
CA PHE A 35 7.86 6.11 -1.35
C PHE A 35 8.89 4.96 -1.41
N ASP A 36 8.43 3.76 -1.78
CA ASP A 36 9.20 2.51 -1.73
C ASP A 36 9.83 2.23 -0.34
N ALA A 37 9.27 2.82 0.72
CA ALA A 37 9.78 2.72 2.09
C ALA A 37 8.94 1.74 2.92
N TRP A 38 7.62 1.74 2.75
CA TRP A 38 6.71 0.83 3.47
C TRP A 38 5.41 0.58 2.72
N VAL A 39 4.70 -0.48 3.13
CA VAL A 39 3.33 -0.78 2.71
C VAL A 39 2.38 -0.40 3.83
N HIS A 40 1.41 0.45 3.51
CA HIS A 40 0.26 0.78 4.35
C HIS A 40 -0.92 -0.11 3.96
N VAL A 41 -1.52 -0.79 4.93
CA VAL A 41 -2.79 -1.50 4.72
C VAL A 41 -3.84 -0.98 5.70
N SER A 42 -5.05 -0.75 5.18
CA SER A 42 -6.20 -0.36 5.98
C SER A 42 -7.37 -1.32 5.76
N PHE A 43 -8.08 -1.60 6.86
CA PHE A 43 -9.27 -2.44 6.84
C PHE A 43 -10.49 -1.59 7.16
N GLY A 44 -11.55 -1.75 6.36
CA GLY A 44 -12.79 -1.01 6.50
C GLY A 44 -13.98 -1.80 5.95
N PRO A 45 -15.21 -1.49 6.40
CA PRO A 45 -16.41 -2.26 6.07
C PRO A 45 -16.77 -2.21 4.57
N ARG A 46 -16.20 -1.24 3.83
CA ARG A 46 -16.46 -1.04 2.40
C ARG A 46 -15.60 -1.92 1.50
N ASN A 47 -14.50 -2.48 2.02
CA ASN A 47 -13.57 -3.36 1.30
C ASN A 47 -13.31 -2.90 -0.14
N ARG A 48 -12.97 -1.61 -0.32
CA ARG A 48 -12.83 -0.96 -1.64
C ARG A 48 -11.76 -1.58 -2.53
N ARG A 49 -10.87 -2.41 -1.98
CA ARG A 49 -9.69 -3.00 -2.63
C ARG A 49 -8.88 -1.96 -3.42
N GLN A 50 -8.79 -0.74 -2.90
CA GLN A 50 -8.09 0.34 -3.59
C GLN A 50 -6.58 0.18 -3.42
N ALA A 51 -5.85 -0.03 -4.52
CA ALA A 51 -4.40 -0.16 -4.54
C ALA A 51 -3.75 1.10 -5.12
N LEU A 52 -2.86 1.74 -4.37
CA LEU A 52 -2.20 3.01 -4.74
C LEU A 52 -0.69 2.94 -4.53
N ILE A 53 0.05 3.68 -5.35
CA ILE A 53 1.49 3.89 -5.20
C ILE A 53 1.74 5.38 -5.08
N PHE A 54 2.39 5.79 -3.99
CA PHE A 54 2.75 7.17 -3.71
C PHE A 54 4.24 7.36 -3.98
N THR A 55 4.58 8.32 -4.84
CA THR A 55 5.96 8.68 -5.17
C THR A 55 6.17 10.19 -5.05
N LYS A 56 7.43 10.62 -5.08
CA LYS A 56 7.78 12.03 -5.26
C LYS A 56 8.00 12.30 -6.74
N ASN A 57 7.40 13.38 -7.25
CA ASN A 57 7.69 13.85 -8.60
C ASN A 57 8.97 14.70 -8.63
N ALA A 58 9.35 15.20 -9.81
CA ALA A 58 10.54 16.05 -9.98
C ALA A 58 10.53 17.35 -9.15
N GLN A 59 9.36 17.81 -8.72
CA GLN A 59 9.19 18.99 -7.86
C GLN A 59 9.06 18.62 -6.37
N ASN A 60 9.44 17.39 -5.99
CA ASN A 60 9.34 16.83 -4.65
C ASN A 60 7.91 16.83 -4.05
N LYS A 61 6.88 16.89 -4.90
CA LYS A 61 5.48 16.76 -4.48
C LYS A 61 5.09 15.30 -4.44
N THR A 62 4.31 14.92 -3.42
CA THR A 62 3.70 13.60 -3.35
C THR A 62 2.66 13.47 -4.46
N VAL A 63 2.80 12.45 -5.30
CA VAL A 63 1.83 12.07 -6.32
C VAL A 63 1.40 10.63 -6.10
N SER A 64 0.12 10.35 -6.33
CA SER A 64 -0.44 9.00 -6.21
C SER A 64 -0.87 8.49 -7.58
N ARG A 65 -0.62 7.21 -7.86
CA ARG A 65 -1.18 6.48 -9.00
C ARG A 65 -1.88 5.21 -8.55
N ALA A 66 -2.86 4.75 -9.31
CA ALA A 66 -3.41 3.41 -9.14
C ALA A 66 -2.36 2.36 -9.54
N ALA A 67 -2.33 1.23 -8.81
CA ALA A 67 -1.43 0.11 -9.07
C ALA A 67 -2.07 -0.96 -9.95
#